data_AF-A0A9D2CXC6-F1
#
_entry.id   AF-A0A9D2CXC6-F1
#
_cell.length_a   1.000
_cell.length_b   1.000
_cell.length_c   1.000
_cell.angle_alpha   90.00
_cell.angle_beta   90.00
_cell.angle_gamma   90.00
#
_symmetry.space_group_name_H-M   'P 1'
#
loop_
_entity.id
_entity.type
_entity.pdbx_description
1 polymer ?
#
loop_
_entity_poly.entity_id
_entity_poly.type
_entity_poly.pdbx_seq_one_letter_code
_entity_poly.pdbx_strand_id
1 'polypeptide(L)'
;MLWLRQPLPSLSSTDILALDQACVDLIYAITEAEHHDLVERMESRYGLRQLSYMKELGMGNNRYVLIDLDNGGKRITAAEAAKGLKPFVQE
;
A
#
# COMPACT_ATOMS: atom_id res chain seq x y z
N MET A 1 0.91 -9.91 7.53
CA MET A 1 1.52 -11.07 6.86
C MET A 1 1.07 -11.01 5.41
N LEU A 2 1.94 -10.58 4.49
CA LEU A 2 1.54 -10.16 3.14
C LEU A 2 1.95 -11.19 2.08
N TRP A 3 0.97 -11.73 1.38
CA TRP A 3 1.16 -12.70 0.29
C TRP A 3 1.43 -11.96 -1.02
N LEU A 4 2.54 -12.22 -1.72
CA LEU A 4 2.77 -11.75 -3.08
C LEU A 4 2.76 -12.96 -4.00
N ARG A 5 1.83 -13.05 -4.99
CA ARG A 5 2.08 -13.56 -6.37
C ARG A 5 0.81 -13.67 -7.22
N GLN A 6 0.70 -12.76 -8.19
CA GLN A 6 0.17 -12.72 -9.59
C GLN A 6 0.39 -11.23 -10.04
N PRO A 7 0.08 -10.67 -11.23
CA PRO A 7 0.71 -9.42 -11.72
C PRO A 7 0.46 -8.14 -10.87
N LEU A 8 -0.27 -8.25 -9.77
CA LEU A 8 -0.47 -7.23 -8.74
C LEU A 8 -0.09 -7.79 -7.33
N PRO A 9 0.67 -7.05 -6.50
CA PRO A 9 0.98 -7.41 -5.12
C PRO A 9 -0.27 -7.36 -4.25
N SER A 10 -0.54 -8.43 -3.50
CA SER A 10 -1.62 -8.47 -2.49
C SER A 10 -1.08 -8.16 -1.11
N LEU A 11 -1.77 -7.29 -0.37
CA LEU A 11 -1.41 -6.94 0.99
C LEU A 11 -2.35 -7.61 2.00
N SER A 12 -1.81 -8.08 3.12
CA SER A 12 -2.60 -8.71 4.21
C SER A 12 -2.01 -8.44 5.60
N SER A 13 -2.88 -8.01 6.51
CA SER A 13 -2.53 -7.70 7.90
C SER A 13 -3.75 -7.95 8.80
N THR A 14 -3.51 -8.28 10.07
CA THR A 14 -4.56 -8.33 11.11
C THR A 14 -4.84 -6.95 11.72
N ASP A 15 -3.97 -5.98 11.46
CA ASP A 15 -4.14 -4.58 11.85
C ASP A 15 -4.60 -3.79 10.62
N ILE A 16 -5.83 -3.29 10.65
CA ILE A 16 -6.48 -2.61 9.54
C ILE A 16 -5.80 -1.30 9.20
N LEU A 17 -5.39 -0.52 10.20
CA LEU A 17 -4.71 0.75 9.97
C LEU A 17 -3.32 0.52 9.34
N ALA A 18 -2.63 -0.51 9.80
CA ALA A 18 -1.33 -0.88 9.22
C ALA A 18 -1.47 -1.29 7.75
N LEU A 19 -2.56 -1.99 7.40
CA LEU A 19 -2.83 -2.41 6.04
C LEU A 19 -3.14 -1.21 5.13
N ASP A 20 -4.06 -0.35 5.56
CA ASP A 20 -4.48 0.82 4.78
C ASP A 20 -3.32 1.80 4.58
N GLN A 21 -2.49 2.01 5.60
CA GLN A 21 -1.28 2.81 5.48
C GLN A 21 -0.32 2.21 4.45
N ALA A 22 -0.11 0.89 4.46
CA ALA A 22 0.76 0.21 3.51
C ALA A 22 0.25 0.32 2.06
N CYS A 23 -1.07 0.27 1.85
CA CYS A 23 -1.68 0.48 0.54
C CYS A 23 -1.41 1.88 0.00
N VAL A 24 -1.58 2.91 0.86
CA VAL A 24 -1.29 4.31 0.49
C VAL A 24 0.18 4.49 0.17
N ASP A 25 1.07 3.98 1.00
CA ASP A 25 2.52 4.08 0.76
C ASP A 25 2.94 3.37 -0.53
N LEU A 26 2.27 2.28 -0.92
CA LEU A 26 2.50 1.60 -2.19
C LEU A 26 2.08 2.47 -3.38
N ILE A 27 0.96 3.20 -3.26
CA ILE A 27 0.50 4.16 -4.28
C ILE A 27 1.51 5.29 -4.47
N TYR A 28 2.09 5.82 -3.40
CA TYR A 28 3.12 6.86 -3.52
C TYR A 28 4.48 6.32 -4.00
N ALA A 29 4.68 4.99 -3.97
CA ALA A 29 5.92 4.33 -4.34
C ALA A 29 5.96 3.83 -5.80
N ILE A 30 4.83 3.82 -6.51
CA ILE A 30 4.78 3.54 -7.95
C ILE A 30 5.22 4.75 -8.78
N THR A 31 5.26 4.61 -10.10
CA THR A 31 5.73 5.69 -10.97
C THR A 31 4.69 6.81 -11.07
N GLU A 32 5.14 8.05 -11.21
CA GLU A 32 4.26 9.23 -11.31
C GLU A 32 3.22 9.09 -12.42
N ALA A 33 3.60 8.49 -13.55
CA ALA A 33 2.69 8.26 -14.68
C ALA A 33 1.53 7.30 -14.34
N GLU A 34 1.69 6.44 -13.35
CA GLU A 34 0.73 5.41 -12.96
C GLU A 34 -0.13 5.81 -11.75
N HIS A 35 0.35 6.72 -10.88
CA HIS A 35 -0.40 7.16 -9.69
C HIS A 35 -1.03 8.55 -9.78
N HIS A 36 -0.74 9.34 -10.81
CA HIS A 36 -1.12 10.76 -10.87
C HIS A 36 -2.60 11.00 -10.50
N ASP A 37 -3.53 10.33 -11.18
CA ASP A 37 -4.97 10.49 -10.96
C ASP A 37 -5.40 10.06 -9.55
N LEU A 38 -4.73 9.05 -8.99
CA LEU A 38 -5.06 8.53 -7.67
C LEU A 38 -4.53 9.44 -6.55
N VAL A 39 -3.32 9.98 -6.73
CA VAL A 39 -2.70 10.97 -5.83
C VAL A 39 -3.50 12.27 -5.85
N GLU A 40 -3.83 12.80 -7.03
CA GLU A 40 -4.71 13.97 -7.15
C GLU A 40 -5.99 13.77 -6.35
N ARG A 41 -6.63 12.61 -6.53
CA ARG A 41 -7.89 12.29 -5.87
C ARG A 41 -7.76 12.16 -4.35
N MET A 42 -6.66 11.60 -3.85
CA MET A 42 -6.42 11.49 -2.41
C MET A 42 -6.16 12.86 -1.78
N GLU A 43 -5.42 13.73 -2.47
CA GLU A 43 -5.02 15.04 -1.96
C GLU A 43 -6.16 16.06 -2.04
N SER A 44 -6.84 16.17 -3.19
CA SER A 44 -7.92 17.16 -3.41
C SER A 44 -9.15 16.92 -2.53
N ARG A 45 -9.36 15.69 -2.06
CA ARG A 45 -10.50 15.28 -1.23
C ARG A 45 -10.12 14.93 0.21
N TYR A 46 -8.91 15.26 0.66
CA TYR A 46 -8.44 14.97 2.02
C TYR A 46 -8.55 13.49 2.41
N GLY A 47 -8.32 12.57 1.47
CA GLY A 47 -8.49 11.12 1.65
C GLY A 47 -7.63 10.54 2.78
N LEU A 48 -6.45 11.13 3.04
CA LEU A 48 -5.55 10.73 4.14
C LEU A 48 -6.14 10.98 5.53
N ARG A 49 -7.16 11.84 5.67
CA ARG A 49 -7.85 12.11 6.94
C ARG A 49 -8.48 10.85 7.53
N GLN A 50 -8.85 9.88 6.69
CA GLN A 50 -9.36 8.59 7.15
C GLN A 50 -8.33 7.84 8.00
N LEU A 51 -7.05 7.83 7.59
CA LEU A 51 -5.97 7.15 8.33
C LEU A 51 -5.71 7.80 9.68
N SER A 52 -5.66 9.14 9.73
CA SER A 52 -5.45 9.86 10.99
C SER A 52 -6.62 9.63 11.95
N TYR A 53 -7.84 9.64 11.44
CA TYR A 53 -9.04 9.42 12.26
C TYR A 53 -9.15 7.97 12.76
N MET A 54 -8.78 6.97 11.95
CA MET A 54 -8.66 5.57 12.41
C MET A 54 -7.66 5.44 13.55
N LYS A 55 -6.56 6.21 13.53
CA LYS A 55 -5.60 6.23 14.63
C LYS A 55 -6.19 6.85 15.90
N GLU A 56 -6.90 7.97 15.76
CA GLU A 56 -7.60 8.65 16.87
C GLU A 56 -8.63 7.75 17.54
N LEU A 57 -9.37 6.95 16.75
CA LEU A 57 -10.35 5.97 17.25
C LEU A 57 -9.72 4.69 17.80
N GLY A 58 -8.39 4.54 17.76
CA GLY A 58 -7.70 3.35 18.27
C GLY A 58 -7.90 2.10 17.42
N MET A 59 -8.22 2.24 16.13
CA MET A 59 -8.50 1.12 15.23
C MET A 59 -7.25 0.33 14.81
N GLY A 60 -6.05 0.78 15.20
CA GLY A 60 -4.81 0.06 14.91
C GLY A 60 -3.54 0.91 14.98
N ASN A 61 -2.53 0.50 14.23
CA ASN A 61 -1.21 1.13 14.17
C ASN A 61 -0.87 1.61 12.77
N ASN A 62 -0.43 2.86 12.65
CA ASN A 62 0.05 3.46 11.41
C ASN A 62 1.51 3.08 11.09
N ARG A 63 2.11 2.16 11.84
CA ARG A 63 3.47 1.65 11.59
C ARG A 63 3.40 0.18 11.26
N TYR A 64 4.08 -0.21 10.19
CA TYR A 64 4.07 -1.58 9.69
C TYR A 64 5.45 -1.97 9.16
N VAL A 65 5.63 -3.26 8.90
CA VAL A 65 6.80 -3.81 8.22
C VAL A 65 6.28 -4.71 7.10
N LEU A 66 6.75 -4.49 5.88
CA LEU A 66 6.44 -5.39 4.77
C LEU A 66 7.37 -6.60 4.83
N ILE A 67 6.76 -7.78 4.69
CA ILE A 67 7.44 -9.06 4.65
C ILE A 67 7.08 -9.71 3.33
N ASP A 68 8.08 -9.98 2.52
CA ASP A 68 7.96 -10.72 1.27
C ASP A 68 7.98 -12.22 1.56
N LEU A 69 6.81 -12.86 1.47
CA LEU A 69 6.66 -14.28 1.73
C LEU A 69 7.25 -15.16 0.62
N ASP A 70 7.33 -14.66 -0.60
CA ASP A 70 7.89 -15.39 -1.74
C ASP A 70 9.42 -15.44 -1.68
N ASN A 71 10.03 -14.43 -1.08
CA ASN A 71 11.48 -14.31 -0.95
C ASN A 71 11.98 -14.67 0.46
N GLY A 72 11.40 -15.72 1.06
CA GLY A 72 11.87 -16.28 2.33
C GLY A 72 11.58 -15.40 3.56
N GLY A 73 10.55 -14.57 3.51
CA GLY A 73 10.18 -13.68 4.62
C GLY A 73 11.07 -12.44 4.75
N LYS A 74 11.70 -12.02 3.65
CA LYS A 74 12.58 -10.84 3.65
C LYS A 74 11.78 -9.58 3.96
N ARG A 75 12.34 -8.71 4.80
CA ARG A 75 11.80 -7.36 5.01
C ARG A 75 12.08 -6.50 3.77
N ILE A 76 11.03 -5.87 3.25
CA ILE A 76 11.12 -5.02 2.07
C ILE A 76 10.50 -3.65 2.35
N THR A 77 10.83 -2.67 1.51
CA THR A 77 10.22 -1.34 1.49
C THR A 77 9.04 -1.28 0.51
N ALA A 78 8.16 -0.29 0.64
CA ALA A 78 7.07 -0.07 -0.32
C ALA A 78 7.59 0.15 -1.75
N ALA A 79 8.70 0.87 -1.90
CA ALA A 79 9.37 1.06 -3.20
C ALA A 79 9.90 -0.24 -3.80
N GLU A 80 10.41 -1.17 -2.99
CA GLU A 80 10.79 -2.49 -3.48
C GLU A 80 9.58 -3.34 -3.86
N ALA A 81 8.48 -3.24 -3.11
CA ALA A 81 7.22 -3.92 -3.42
C ALA A 81 6.56 -3.37 -4.69
N ALA A 82 6.75 -2.09 -4.99
CA ALA A 82 6.20 -1.41 -6.17
C ALA A 82 6.96 -1.74 -7.47
N LYS A 83 8.21 -2.25 -7.38
CA LYS A 83 9.03 -2.56 -8.56
C LYS A 83 8.39 -3.66 -9.40
N GLY A 84 8.09 -3.34 -10.66
CA GLY A 84 7.57 -4.31 -11.63
C GLY A 84 6.06 -4.46 -11.64
N LEU A 85 5.34 -3.56 -10.96
CA LEU A 85 3.91 -3.35 -11.17
C LEU A 85 3.64 -3.05 -12.64
N LYS A 86 2.68 -3.75 -13.22
CA LYS A 86 2.20 -3.50 -14.58
C LYS A 86 0.77 -2.97 -14.51
N PRO A 87 0.45 -1.90 -15.26
CA PRO A 87 -0.93 -1.45 -15.39
C PRO A 87 -1.83 -2.58 -15.85
N PHE A 88 -3.05 -2.63 -15.31
CA PHE A 88 -4.06 -3.57 -15.79
C PHE A 88 -4.52 -3.12 -17.17
N VAL A 89 -4.03 -3.77 -18.23
CA VAL A 89 -4.51 -3.57 -19.59
C VAL A 89 -5.71 -4.49 -19.78
N GLN A 90 -6.88 -3.94 -20.09
CA GLN A 90 -8.02 -4.74 -20.57
C GLN A 90 -7.67 -5.26 -21.97
N GLU A 91 -7.67 -6.58 -22.15
CA GLU A 91 -7.63 -7.23 -23.48
C GLU A 91 -8.90 -6.95 -24.28
#